data_AF-A0A957G6T0-F1
#
_entry.id   AF-A0A957G6T0-F1
#
_cell.length_a   1.000
_cell.length_b   1.000
_cell.length_c   1.000
_cell.angle_alpha   90.00
_cell.angle_beta   90.00
_cell.angle_gamma   90.00
#
_symmetry.space_group_name_H-M   'P 1'
#
loop_
_entity.id
_entity.type
_entity.pdbx_description
1 polymer ?
#
loop_
_entity_poly.entity_id
_entity_poly.type
_entity_poly.pdbx_seq_one_letter_code
_entity_poly.pdbx_strand_id
1 'polypeptide(L)'
;MIQPQTQTQAYWVSKFAVTEADIEQIYNHFIEVEKPQTASQLARVILHFRLMEEKNEIKQRLSGRDLYQPRKSYAVGDELVFPAMQFAYGKVVSTRPGANPQEGQFDVIAVEINGKVREFAAGLQSDHPLNKENGNLFAGFDLATVEELHRQYGGLVAKKLTELLGKQEGFVRLGQQWFVRGLMAEISIGHLHLAEAVLDMNGGGPLSADEIMVDLDLDPGVDIEVRRFSLNHALLNDSRFDEVAPQGKVVWYLRRLEPEGVRERPPRLAYTSIPHDRALLSPQLQNLERELDDEWSDLPPQTVAQPVVLTLTYPHRYSGTLPLSARTRPLFPPSNSPRQLVTFIDEVTSEEIAAWVVQHDRYIYGLKDWYEANGVPIGGFINLRPGPEPGVILLGCDRRRGQREWVRLATVIEGQIKFELHRRTISCGFDDLMIVGTDFVTAVDVVWRRAETNKRPIASLLAEIFPELAALNPQVTVHAKTLYSAINMFRRVPPGPLFAELVRQPAFQQVGDHYWQFDSSRWNG
;
A
#
# COMPACT_ATOMS: atom_id res chain seq x y z
N MET A 1 -44.53 -19.49 1.41
CA MET A 1 -43.25 -19.91 2.02
C MET A 1 -42.49 -18.65 2.36
N ILE A 2 -41.84 -18.63 3.52
CA ILE A 2 -40.98 -17.52 3.94
C ILE A 2 -39.57 -18.08 3.99
N GLN A 3 -38.78 -17.80 2.95
CA GLN A 3 -37.37 -18.17 2.92
C GLN A 3 -36.53 -17.01 3.47
N PRO A 4 -35.65 -17.25 4.46
CA PRO A 4 -34.74 -16.23 4.96
C PRO A 4 -33.80 -15.76 3.84
N GLN A 5 -33.92 -14.51 3.42
CA GLN A 5 -33.10 -13.91 2.37
C GLN A 5 -31.66 -13.73 2.84
N THR A 6 -31.44 -13.39 4.10
CA THR A 6 -30.09 -13.22 4.68
C THR A 6 -29.25 -14.50 4.67
N GLN A 7 -29.87 -15.65 4.43
CA GLN A 7 -29.21 -16.95 4.28
C GLN A 7 -28.85 -17.28 2.84
N THR A 8 -29.12 -16.37 1.89
CA THR A 8 -28.85 -16.58 0.47
C THR A 8 -27.70 -15.73 -0.02
N GLN A 9 -26.84 -16.31 -0.86
CA GLN A 9 -25.76 -15.58 -1.53
C GLN A 9 -26.29 -14.42 -2.38
N ALA A 10 -27.41 -14.63 -3.07
CA ALA A 10 -28.02 -13.62 -3.94
C ALA A 10 -28.37 -12.33 -3.19
N TYR A 11 -28.79 -12.44 -1.93
CA TYR A 11 -29.04 -11.27 -1.09
C TYR A 11 -27.77 -10.45 -0.88
N TRP A 12 -26.71 -11.03 -0.30
CA TRP A 12 -25.49 -10.30 0.06
C TRP A 12 -24.71 -9.78 -1.16
N VAL A 13 -24.67 -10.55 -2.24
CA VAL A 13 -23.91 -10.20 -3.44
C VAL A 13 -24.66 -9.18 -4.30
N SER A 14 -25.94 -9.41 -4.58
CA SER A 14 -26.68 -8.65 -5.59
C SER A 14 -27.66 -7.63 -5.02
N LYS A 15 -28.28 -7.88 -3.87
CA LYS A 15 -29.36 -7.04 -3.33
C LYS A 15 -28.95 -6.14 -2.17
N PHE A 16 -27.95 -6.56 -1.39
CA PHE A 16 -27.54 -5.84 -0.20
C PHE A 16 -27.04 -4.45 -0.56
N ALA A 17 -27.68 -3.44 -0.01
CA ALA A 17 -27.25 -2.07 -0.02
C ALA A 17 -27.32 -1.57 1.42
N VAL A 18 -26.34 -0.75 1.82
CA VAL A 18 -26.36 -0.12 3.13
C VAL A 18 -27.41 0.97 3.09
N THR A 19 -28.35 0.96 4.04
CA THR A 19 -29.45 1.91 4.15
C THR A 19 -29.18 2.95 5.23
N GLU A 20 -29.96 4.03 5.29
CA GLU A 20 -29.87 5.02 6.38
C GLU A 20 -30.05 4.38 7.76
N ALA A 21 -30.98 3.41 7.88
CA ALA A 21 -31.15 2.63 9.11
C ALA A 21 -29.86 1.90 9.53
N ASP A 22 -29.03 1.41 8.60
CA ASP A 22 -27.76 0.76 8.96
C ASP A 22 -26.77 1.80 9.53
N ILE A 23 -26.79 3.03 9.02
CA ILE A 23 -25.94 4.13 9.50
C ILE A 23 -26.34 4.53 10.92
N GLU A 24 -27.65 4.64 11.19
CA GLU A 24 -28.17 4.89 12.54
C GLU A 24 -27.77 3.79 13.52
N GLN A 25 -27.84 2.52 13.11
CA GLN A 25 -27.41 1.40 13.95
C GLN A 25 -25.91 1.45 14.25
N ILE A 26 -25.08 1.82 13.27
CA ILE A 26 -23.65 2.01 13.49
C ILE A 26 -23.39 3.16 14.46
N TYR A 27 -24.13 4.26 14.34
CA TYR A 27 -24.02 5.39 15.26
C TYR A 27 -24.37 4.99 16.70
N ASN A 28 -25.48 4.28 16.90
CA ASN A 28 -25.89 3.76 18.20
C ASN A 28 -24.85 2.78 18.75
N HIS A 29 -24.30 1.91 17.91
CA HIS A 29 -23.24 0.99 18.31
C HIS A 29 -21.97 1.72 18.81
N PHE A 30 -21.60 2.84 18.17
CA PHE A 30 -20.48 3.65 18.64
C PHE A 30 -20.77 4.37 19.96
N ILE A 31 -22.02 4.77 20.22
CA ILE A 31 -22.42 5.30 21.53
C ILE A 31 -22.32 4.22 22.62
N GLU A 32 -22.66 2.97 22.30
CA GLU A 32 -22.60 1.87 23.27
C GLU A 32 -21.17 1.41 23.58
N VAL A 33 -20.32 1.32 22.55
CA VAL A 33 -18.96 0.79 22.68
C VAL A 33 -17.94 1.88 23.01
N GLU A 34 -18.21 3.14 22.63
CA GLU A 34 -17.39 4.32 22.86
C GLU A 34 -15.92 4.17 22.40
N LYS A 35 -15.66 3.32 21.39
CA LYS A 35 -14.31 3.07 20.87
C LYS A 35 -14.28 3.04 19.33
N PRO A 36 -13.16 3.42 18.70
CA PRO A 36 -12.95 3.23 17.26
C PRO A 36 -13.06 1.75 16.86
N GLN A 37 -13.69 1.48 15.72
CA GLN A 37 -13.93 0.12 15.22
C GLN A 37 -13.46 -0.02 13.78
N THR A 38 -12.99 -1.20 13.40
CA THR A 38 -12.63 -1.50 12.01
C THR A 38 -13.87 -1.70 11.15
N ALA A 39 -13.75 -1.50 9.83
CA ALA A 39 -14.83 -1.80 8.88
C ALA A 39 -15.31 -3.28 8.97
N SER A 40 -14.42 -4.21 9.33
CA SER A 40 -14.78 -5.62 9.54
C SER A 40 -15.65 -5.81 10.78
N GLN A 41 -15.31 -5.13 11.90
CA GLN A 41 -16.14 -5.16 13.11
C GLN A 41 -17.52 -4.56 12.85
N LEU A 42 -17.59 -3.41 12.17
CA LEU A 42 -18.87 -2.79 11.79
C LEU A 42 -19.70 -3.68 10.85
N ALA A 43 -19.05 -4.38 9.91
CA ALA A 43 -19.73 -5.35 9.06
C ALA A 43 -20.39 -6.48 9.88
N ARG A 44 -19.74 -6.94 10.96
CA ARG A 44 -20.32 -7.94 11.88
C ARG A 44 -21.57 -7.39 12.58
N VAL A 45 -21.55 -6.12 12.99
CA VAL A 45 -22.71 -5.45 13.61
C VAL A 45 -23.89 -5.40 12.64
N ILE A 46 -23.67 -4.98 11.39
CA ILE A 46 -24.72 -4.94 10.37
C ILE A 46 -25.26 -6.32 10.04
N LEU A 47 -24.39 -7.32 9.90
CA LEU A 47 -24.82 -8.71 9.68
C LEU A 47 -25.74 -9.20 10.81
N HIS A 48 -25.36 -8.92 12.06
CA HIS A 48 -26.19 -9.24 13.22
C HIS A 48 -27.53 -8.51 13.17
N PHE A 49 -27.54 -7.20 12.89
CA PHE A 49 -28.76 -6.40 12.82
C PHE A 49 -29.72 -6.93 11.75
N ARG A 50 -29.24 -7.18 10.52
CA ARG A 50 -30.06 -7.71 9.42
C ARG A 50 -30.63 -9.09 9.72
N LEU A 51 -29.86 -9.96 10.37
CA LEU A 51 -30.36 -11.26 10.81
C LEU A 51 -31.46 -11.14 11.86
N MET A 52 -31.34 -10.19 12.80
CA MET A 52 -32.35 -9.97 13.82
C MET A 52 -33.60 -9.31 13.27
N GLU A 53 -33.46 -8.33 12.37
CA GLU A 53 -34.54 -7.69 11.62
C GLU A 53 -35.35 -8.76 10.86
N GLU A 54 -34.69 -9.61 10.07
CA GLU A 54 -35.37 -10.68 9.35
C GLU A 54 -36.04 -11.70 10.27
N LYS A 55 -35.37 -12.11 11.37
CA LYS A 55 -35.98 -13.00 12.38
C LYS A 55 -37.24 -12.38 12.98
N ASN A 56 -37.23 -11.08 13.26
CA ASN A 56 -38.37 -10.37 13.83
C ASN A 56 -39.50 -10.20 12.82
N GLU A 57 -39.20 -9.89 11.55
CA GLU A 57 -40.20 -9.85 10.48
C GLU A 57 -40.88 -11.21 10.31
N ILE A 58 -40.09 -12.30 10.30
CA ILE A 58 -40.64 -13.66 10.22
C ILE A 58 -41.52 -13.94 11.44
N LYS A 59 -41.07 -13.61 12.67
CA LYS A 59 -41.90 -13.75 13.87
C LYS A 59 -43.21 -12.97 13.77
N GLN A 60 -43.18 -11.72 13.31
CA GLN A 60 -44.37 -10.89 13.16
C GLN A 60 -45.34 -11.46 12.11
N ARG A 61 -44.84 -11.88 10.94
CA ARG A 61 -45.67 -12.53 9.90
C ARG A 61 -46.30 -13.84 10.33
N LEU A 62 -45.73 -14.48 11.34
CA LEU A 62 -46.20 -15.74 11.92
C LEU A 62 -46.96 -15.51 13.24
N SER A 63 -47.07 -14.26 13.71
CA SER A 63 -47.79 -13.90 14.92
C SER A 63 -49.29 -14.16 14.73
N GLY A 64 -49.94 -14.76 15.73
CA GLY A 64 -51.34 -15.19 15.65
C GLY A 64 -51.55 -16.56 15.00
N ARG A 65 -50.47 -17.29 14.65
CA ARG A 65 -50.55 -18.65 14.09
C ARG A 65 -49.85 -19.66 14.98
N ASP A 66 -50.39 -20.86 15.04
CA ASP A 66 -49.84 -21.93 15.85
C ASP A 66 -48.76 -22.71 15.13
N LEU A 67 -47.67 -22.99 15.84
CA LEU A 67 -46.61 -23.87 15.35
C LEU A 67 -47.16 -25.30 15.25
N TYR A 68 -47.13 -25.88 14.05
CA TYR A 68 -47.48 -27.28 13.86
C TYR A 68 -46.48 -28.19 14.61
N GLN A 69 -47.00 -29.01 15.50
CA GLN A 69 -46.30 -30.03 16.27
C GLN A 69 -47.17 -31.30 16.23
N PRO A 70 -46.66 -32.43 15.73
CA PRO A 70 -47.42 -33.67 15.62
C PRO A 70 -48.09 -34.14 16.92
N ARG A 71 -47.51 -33.82 18.09
CA ARG A 71 -48.10 -34.14 19.40
C ARG A 71 -49.34 -33.34 19.79
N LYS A 72 -49.57 -32.17 19.18
CA LYS A 72 -50.69 -31.29 19.50
C LYS A 72 -51.94 -31.69 18.70
N SER A 73 -53.11 -31.36 19.24
CA SER A 73 -54.39 -31.47 18.54
C SER A 73 -54.81 -30.10 17.98
N TYR A 74 -55.52 -30.12 16.85
CA TYR A 74 -55.93 -28.91 16.12
C TYR A 74 -57.38 -29.02 15.66
N ALA A 75 -58.10 -27.90 15.66
CA ALA A 75 -59.49 -27.80 15.23
C ALA A 75 -59.61 -27.26 13.80
N VAL A 76 -60.74 -27.55 13.15
CA VAL A 76 -61.10 -26.92 11.87
C VAL A 76 -61.22 -25.42 12.08
N GLY A 77 -60.43 -24.65 11.34
CA GLY A 77 -60.34 -23.21 11.52
C GLY A 77 -58.96 -22.71 11.95
N ASP A 78 -58.15 -23.57 12.58
CA ASP A 78 -56.84 -23.17 13.12
C ASP A 78 -55.86 -22.80 11.99
N GLU A 79 -55.09 -21.73 12.20
CA GLU A 79 -54.01 -21.32 11.32
C GLU A 79 -52.68 -21.89 11.81
N LEU A 80 -52.07 -22.76 11.00
CA LEU A 80 -50.86 -23.48 11.35
C LEU A 80 -49.66 -23.04 10.52
N VAL A 81 -48.49 -23.04 11.15
CA VAL A 81 -47.20 -22.77 10.51
C VAL A 81 -46.35 -24.04 10.53
N PHE A 82 -45.74 -24.35 9.38
CA PHE A 82 -44.93 -25.55 9.15
C PHE A 82 -43.46 -25.19 8.96
N PRO A 83 -42.61 -25.27 10.00
CA PRO A 83 -41.18 -24.93 9.91
C PRO A 83 -40.43 -25.78 8.89
N ALA A 84 -40.69 -27.09 8.88
CA ALA A 84 -40.08 -28.05 7.95
C ALA A 84 -40.44 -27.78 6.47
N MET A 85 -41.41 -26.90 6.22
CA MET A 85 -41.86 -26.50 4.88
C MET A 85 -41.59 -25.01 4.61
N GLN A 86 -40.43 -24.49 5.05
CA GLN A 86 -40.04 -23.10 4.81
C GLN A 86 -41.09 -22.10 5.32
N PHE A 87 -41.59 -22.32 6.55
CA PHE A 87 -42.65 -21.52 7.16
C PHE A 87 -43.88 -21.35 6.26
N ALA A 88 -44.23 -22.40 5.51
CA ALA A 88 -45.53 -22.47 4.90
C ALA A 88 -46.60 -22.34 5.99
N TYR A 89 -47.66 -21.61 5.70
CA TYR A 89 -48.79 -21.48 6.60
C TYR A 89 -50.06 -21.92 5.87
N GLY A 90 -51.04 -22.37 6.64
CA GLY A 90 -52.29 -22.86 6.09
C GLY A 90 -53.35 -23.01 7.15
N LYS A 91 -54.59 -23.18 6.71
CA LYS A 91 -55.75 -23.31 7.59
C LYS A 91 -56.23 -24.77 7.61
N VAL A 92 -56.55 -25.28 8.79
CA VAL A 92 -57.14 -26.62 8.94
C VAL A 92 -58.55 -26.61 8.34
N VAL A 93 -58.78 -27.43 7.32
CA VAL A 93 -60.06 -27.52 6.59
C VAL A 93 -60.91 -28.71 7.02
N SER A 94 -60.29 -29.79 7.47
CA SER A 94 -61.01 -30.95 8.03
C SER A 94 -60.10 -31.77 8.94
N THR A 95 -60.71 -32.51 9.87
CA THR A 95 -60.01 -33.45 10.75
C THR A 95 -60.71 -34.81 10.68
N ARG A 96 -59.93 -35.91 10.66
CA ARG A 96 -60.45 -37.28 10.63
C ARG A 96 -59.61 -38.20 11.51
N PRO A 97 -60.19 -39.24 12.13
CA PRO A 97 -59.41 -40.21 12.89
C PRO A 97 -58.48 -41.00 11.97
N GLY A 98 -57.25 -41.20 12.42
CA GLY A 98 -56.20 -42.03 11.83
C GLY A 98 -55.83 -43.18 12.77
N ALA A 99 -55.48 -44.32 12.19
CA ALA A 99 -54.98 -45.46 12.95
C ALA A 99 -53.81 -46.08 12.20
N ASN A 100 -52.67 -46.22 12.88
CA ASN A 100 -51.51 -46.93 12.37
C ASN A 100 -51.15 -48.05 13.37
N PRO A 101 -51.00 -49.31 12.92
CA PRO A 101 -50.61 -50.43 13.77
C PRO A 101 -49.33 -50.21 14.60
N GLN A 102 -48.42 -49.33 14.17
CA GLN A 102 -47.16 -49.02 14.85
C GLN A 102 -47.25 -47.80 15.78
N GLU A 103 -48.08 -46.80 15.45
CA GLU A 103 -48.12 -45.50 16.14
C GLU A 103 -49.38 -45.31 17.01
N GLY A 104 -50.35 -46.22 16.93
CA GLY A 104 -51.61 -46.14 17.66
C GLY A 104 -52.67 -45.27 16.97
N GLN A 105 -53.60 -44.74 17.78
CA GLN A 105 -54.64 -43.81 17.32
C GLN A 105 -54.12 -42.38 17.35
N PHE A 106 -54.37 -41.63 16.28
CA PHE A 106 -54.01 -40.21 16.13
C PHE A 106 -55.03 -39.54 15.19
N ASP A 107 -54.99 -38.22 15.06
CA ASP A 107 -55.84 -37.49 14.13
C ASP A 107 -55.08 -37.13 12.84
N VAL A 108 -55.75 -37.17 11.70
CA VAL A 108 -55.25 -36.62 10.44
C VAL A 108 -55.95 -35.29 10.18
N ILE A 109 -55.17 -34.22 10.15
CA ILE A 109 -55.64 -32.88 9.79
C ILE A 109 -55.35 -32.62 8.31
N ALA A 110 -56.35 -32.15 7.57
CA ALA A 110 -56.16 -31.63 6.22
C ALA A 110 -55.98 -30.12 6.32
N VAL A 111 -54.89 -29.61 5.76
CA VAL A 111 -54.50 -28.20 5.84
C VAL A 111 -54.33 -27.65 4.44
N GLU A 112 -55.02 -26.55 4.15
CA GLU A 112 -54.88 -25.84 2.88
C GLU A 112 -53.65 -24.94 2.92
N ILE A 113 -52.65 -25.23 2.08
CA ILE A 113 -51.40 -24.48 1.97
C ILE A 113 -51.22 -24.08 0.50
N ASN A 114 -51.20 -22.76 0.23
CA ASN A 114 -51.06 -22.19 -1.12
C ASN A 114 -52.06 -22.81 -2.15
N GLY A 115 -53.33 -22.98 -1.76
CA GLY A 115 -54.38 -23.55 -2.63
C GLY A 115 -54.26 -25.05 -2.89
N LYS A 116 -53.38 -25.76 -2.18
CA LYS A 116 -53.30 -27.23 -2.20
C LYS A 116 -53.57 -27.78 -0.81
N VAL A 117 -54.47 -28.75 -0.72
CA VAL A 117 -54.73 -29.48 0.51
C VAL A 117 -53.63 -30.52 0.72
N ARG A 118 -53.06 -30.55 1.92
CA ARG A 118 -52.10 -31.56 2.37
C ARG A 118 -52.55 -32.13 3.71
N GLU A 119 -52.29 -33.41 3.93
CA GLU A 119 -52.63 -34.08 5.19
C GLU A 119 -51.41 -34.15 6.12
N PHE A 120 -51.65 -33.95 7.41
CA PHE A 120 -50.65 -33.97 8.47
C PHE A 120 -51.20 -34.72 9.70
N ALA A 121 -50.33 -35.30 10.51
CA ALA A 121 -50.72 -36.05 11.71
C ALA A 121 -50.79 -35.13 12.95
N ALA A 122 -51.80 -35.30 13.78
CA ALA A 122 -52.03 -34.54 15.01
C ALA A 122 -52.36 -35.48 16.16
N GLY A 123 -52.06 -35.09 17.40
CA GLY A 123 -52.29 -35.91 18.59
C GLY A 123 -51.43 -37.18 18.68
N LEU A 124 -50.30 -37.24 17.97
CA LEU A 124 -49.36 -38.37 18.04
C LEU A 124 -48.76 -38.51 19.44
N GLN A 125 -48.85 -39.71 20.02
CA GLN A 125 -48.32 -40.03 21.35
C GLN A 125 -46.83 -40.41 21.33
N SER A 126 -46.34 -40.86 20.18
CA SER A 126 -44.94 -41.17 19.95
C SER A 126 -44.09 -39.89 19.88
N ASP A 127 -42.82 -40.01 20.29
CA ASP A 127 -41.88 -38.92 20.11
C ASP A 127 -41.63 -38.70 18.60
N HIS A 128 -41.56 -37.44 18.18
CA HIS A 128 -41.41 -37.07 16.78
C HIS A 128 -40.38 -35.95 16.66
N PRO A 129 -39.43 -36.03 15.70
CA PRO A 129 -38.39 -34.99 15.49
C PRO A 129 -38.90 -33.55 15.24
N LEU A 130 -40.21 -33.37 15.04
CA LEU A 130 -40.84 -32.07 14.78
C LEU A 130 -41.46 -31.48 16.06
N ASN A 131 -41.63 -32.26 17.12
CA ASN A 131 -42.05 -31.78 18.42
C ASN A 131 -40.90 -31.00 19.06
N LYS A 132 -41.19 -29.82 19.63
CA LYS A 132 -40.16 -28.98 20.29
C LYS A 132 -40.61 -28.55 21.68
N GLU A 133 -39.73 -28.73 22.66
CA GLU A 133 -40.01 -28.42 24.06
C GLU A 133 -40.31 -26.93 24.28
N ASN A 134 -39.58 -26.02 23.62
CA ASN A 134 -39.64 -24.57 23.89
C ASN A 134 -40.27 -23.72 22.76
N GLY A 135 -40.93 -24.32 21.77
CA GLY A 135 -41.63 -23.56 20.72
C GLY A 135 -40.74 -22.63 19.87
N ASN A 136 -39.41 -22.82 19.88
CA ASN A 136 -38.50 -21.98 19.11
C ASN A 136 -38.71 -22.24 17.60
N LEU A 137 -39.41 -21.29 16.95
CA LEU A 137 -39.75 -21.25 15.54
C LEU A 137 -38.57 -21.53 14.59
N PHE A 138 -37.35 -21.18 15.01
CA PHE A 138 -36.15 -21.27 14.17
C PHE A 138 -35.22 -22.44 14.52
N ALA A 139 -35.47 -23.19 15.59
CA ALA A 139 -34.55 -24.21 16.13
C ALA A 139 -34.40 -25.49 15.28
N GLY A 140 -34.64 -25.44 13.97
CA GLY A 140 -34.58 -26.58 13.06
C GLY A 140 -34.17 -26.20 11.63
N PHE A 141 -33.77 -24.95 11.43
CA PHE A 141 -33.04 -24.56 10.24
C PHE A 141 -31.55 -24.63 10.57
N ASP A 142 -30.78 -25.18 9.64
CA ASP A 142 -29.33 -25.01 9.59
C ASP A 142 -29.05 -23.57 9.10
N LEU A 143 -29.37 -22.57 9.93
CA LEU A 143 -29.11 -21.16 9.63
C LEU A 143 -27.64 -20.91 9.94
N ALA A 144 -26.93 -20.34 8.97
CA ALA A 144 -25.60 -19.82 9.20
C ALA A 144 -25.63 -18.78 10.32
N THR A 145 -24.68 -18.90 11.24
CA THR A 145 -24.41 -17.94 12.29
C THR A 145 -23.87 -16.63 11.72
N VAL A 146 -23.86 -15.57 12.54
CA VAL A 146 -23.29 -14.28 12.15
C VAL A 146 -21.81 -14.45 11.77
N GLU A 147 -21.10 -15.30 12.49
CA GLU A 147 -19.69 -15.61 12.29
C GLU A 147 -19.45 -16.31 10.94
N GLU A 148 -20.29 -17.28 10.59
CA GLU A 148 -20.23 -17.95 9.28
C GLU A 148 -20.54 -16.99 8.13
N LEU A 149 -21.57 -16.16 8.26
CA LEU A 149 -21.89 -15.14 7.26
C LEU A 149 -20.80 -14.06 7.18
N HIS A 150 -20.19 -13.68 8.31
CA HIS A 150 -19.10 -12.71 8.33
C HIS A 150 -17.85 -13.25 7.62
N ARG A 151 -17.51 -14.53 7.83
CA ARG A 151 -16.42 -15.18 7.10
C ARG A 151 -16.65 -15.23 5.59
N GLN A 152 -17.90 -15.39 5.15
CA GLN A 152 -18.23 -15.47 3.72
C GLN A 152 -18.41 -14.10 3.06
N TYR A 153 -19.11 -13.17 3.71
CA TYR A 153 -19.60 -11.92 3.12
C TYR A 153 -19.07 -10.65 3.82
N GLY A 154 -18.38 -10.79 4.96
CA GLY A 154 -17.92 -9.67 5.78
C GLY A 154 -17.03 -8.69 5.02
N GLY A 155 -16.12 -9.17 4.17
CA GLY A 155 -15.28 -8.32 3.33
C GLY A 155 -16.08 -7.47 2.32
N LEU A 156 -17.14 -8.05 1.72
CA LEU A 156 -18.01 -7.33 0.79
C LEU A 156 -18.84 -6.26 1.51
N VAL A 157 -19.39 -6.60 2.68
CA VAL A 157 -20.14 -5.66 3.52
C VAL A 157 -19.23 -4.54 4.01
N ALA A 158 -18.03 -4.86 4.51
CA ALA A 158 -17.04 -3.88 4.97
C ALA A 158 -16.64 -2.91 3.86
N LYS A 159 -16.48 -3.38 2.61
CA LYS A 159 -16.20 -2.51 1.45
C LYS A 159 -17.34 -1.53 1.19
N LYS A 160 -18.59 -2.01 1.13
CA LYS A 160 -19.77 -1.16 0.93
C LYS A 160 -19.96 -0.15 2.07
N LEU A 161 -19.70 -0.56 3.32
CA LEU A 161 -19.72 0.33 4.48
C LEU A 161 -18.65 1.41 4.39
N THR A 162 -17.43 1.04 4.01
CA THR A 162 -16.30 1.98 3.85
C THR A 162 -16.63 3.06 2.82
N GLU A 163 -17.24 2.70 1.69
CA GLU A 163 -17.63 3.63 0.63
C GLU A 163 -18.73 4.61 1.07
N LEU A 164 -19.69 4.18 1.89
CA LEU A 164 -20.80 5.02 2.33
C LEU A 164 -20.48 5.86 3.56
N LEU A 165 -19.83 5.29 4.58
CA LEU A 165 -19.39 6.05 5.76
C LEU A 165 -18.41 7.16 5.36
N GLY A 166 -17.60 6.94 4.32
CA GLY A 166 -16.69 7.97 3.81
C GLY A 166 -17.36 9.20 3.21
N LYS A 167 -18.66 9.14 2.91
CA LYS A 167 -19.46 10.27 2.42
C LYS A 167 -20.19 11.02 3.55
N GLN A 168 -20.14 10.50 4.77
CA GLN A 168 -20.87 11.03 5.92
C GLN A 168 -19.93 11.89 6.78
N GLU A 169 -20.24 13.17 6.95
CA GLU A 169 -19.40 14.11 7.72
C GLU A 169 -19.28 13.76 9.21
N GLY A 170 -20.26 13.05 9.75
CA GLY A 170 -20.32 12.60 11.15
C GLY A 170 -19.34 11.47 11.48
N PHE A 171 -18.76 10.81 10.47
CA PHE A 171 -17.80 9.73 10.67
C PHE A 171 -16.41 10.17 10.24
N VAL A 172 -15.42 9.77 11.04
CA VAL A 172 -14.00 10.00 10.78
C VAL A 172 -13.35 8.65 10.51
N ARG A 173 -12.49 8.62 9.49
CA ARG A 173 -11.70 7.44 9.13
C ARG A 173 -10.22 7.71 9.33
N LEU A 174 -9.54 6.81 10.04
CA LEU A 174 -8.08 6.74 10.09
C LEU A 174 -7.65 5.32 9.74
N GLY A 175 -6.97 5.17 8.60
CA GLY A 175 -6.59 3.86 8.08
C GLY A 175 -7.79 2.93 7.88
N GLN A 176 -7.88 1.88 8.71
CA GLN A 176 -8.98 0.91 8.71
C GLN A 176 -10.02 1.13 9.82
N GLN A 177 -9.78 2.10 10.71
CA GLN A 177 -10.65 2.42 11.83
C GLN A 177 -11.62 3.55 11.48
N TRP A 178 -12.81 3.44 12.02
CA TRP A 178 -13.90 4.40 11.93
C TRP A 178 -14.31 4.82 13.35
N PHE A 179 -14.68 6.08 13.50
CA PHE A 179 -15.25 6.58 14.72
C PHE A 179 -16.19 7.76 14.48
N VAL A 180 -17.05 8.06 15.45
CA VAL A 180 -18.01 9.17 15.37
C VAL A 180 -17.32 10.46 15.81
N ARG A 181 -17.41 11.51 14.98
CA ARG A 181 -16.80 12.81 15.24
C ARG A 181 -17.19 13.39 16.59
N GLY A 182 -18.47 13.29 16.95
CA GLY A 182 -19.01 13.82 18.21
C GLY A 182 -18.55 13.07 19.48
N LEU A 183 -17.95 11.89 19.34
CA LEU A 183 -17.43 11.10 20.46
C LEU A 183 -15.90 11.20 20.59
N MET A 184 -15.24 11.94 19.70
CA MET A 184 -13.79 12.13 19.75
C MET A 184 -13.38 12.98 20.96
N ALA A 185 -12.19 12.72 21.49
CA ALA A 185 -11.59 13.57 22.51
C ALA A 185 -11.27 14.95 21.91
N GLU A 186 -11.46 16.00 22.70
CA GLU A 186 -11.16 17.36 22.28
C GLU A 186 -9.65 17.59 22.22
N ILE A 187 -9.12 17.87 21.02
CA ILE A 187 -7.72 18.23 20.81
C ILE A 187 -7.63 19.72 20.45
N SER A 188 -7.42 20.55 21.47
CA SER A 188 -7.15 21.98 21.29
C SER A 188 -5.82 22.28 20.58
N ILE A 189 -5.68 23.52 20.09
CA ILE A 189 -4.41 24.04 19.53
C ILE A 189 -3.27 24.00 20.57
N GLY A 190 -3.58 24.15 21.86
CA GLY A 190 -2.61 24.05 22.94
C GLY A 190 -1.99 22.65 23.02
N HIS A 191 -2.80 21.60 22.86
CA HIS A 191 -2.29 20.23 22.78
C HIS A 191 -1.38 20.03 21.57
N LEU A 192 -1.69 20.64 20.43
CA LEU A 192 -0.84 20.56 19.25
C LEU A 192 0.49 21.32 19.43
N HIS A 193 0.51 22.45 20.15
CA HIS A 193 1.77 23.09 20.54
C HIS A 193 2.60 22.22 21.48
N LEU A 194 1.96 21.53 22.43
CA LEU A 194 2.66 20.58 23.32
C LEU A 194 3.22 19.40 22.51
N ALA A 195 2.43 18.82 21.60
CA ALA A 195 2.90 17.76 20.72
C ALA A 195 4.10 18.19 19.86
N GLU A 196 4.09 19.42 19.33
CA GLU A 196 5.24 19.99 18.63
C GLU A 196 6.46 20.10 19.56
N ALA A 197 6.30 20.60 20.79
CA ALA A 197 7.40 20.71 21.74
C ALA A 197 8.00 19.34 22.10
N VAL A 198 7.15 18.33 22.33
CA VAL A 198 7.58 16.95 22.63
C VAL A 198 8.40 16.38 21.47
N LEU A 199 7.93 16.54 20.22
CA LEU A 199 8.68 16.08 19.06
C LEU A 199 9.98 16.87 18.87
N ASP A 200 9.98 18.19 19.07
CA ASP A 200 11.18 19.04 18.94
C ASP A 200 12.28 18.62 19.95
N MET A 201 11.89 18.34 21.20
CA MET A 201 12.79 17.81 22.23
C MET A 201 13.39 16.45 21.85
N ASN A 202 12.71 15.68 21.01
CA ASN A 202 13.16 14.39 20.48
C ASN A 202 13.75 14.51 19.06
N GLY A 203 14.32 15.67 18.71
CA GLY A 203 15.01 15.87 17.43
C GLY A 203 14.07 15.79 16.22
N GLY A 204 12.78 16.10 16.42
CA GLY A 204 11.72 16.01 15.43
C GLY A 204 10.92 14.71 15.45
N GLY A 205 11.34 13.68 16.18
CA GLY A 205 10.70 12.36 16.22
C GLY A 205 11.59 11.26 15.60
N PRO A 206 11.00 10.14 15.15
CA PRO A 206 9.57 9.83 15.11
C PRO A 206 9.03 9.43 16.49
N LEU A 207 7.78 9.81 16.81
CA LEU A 207 7.08 9.33 18.02
C LEU A 207 5.67 8.86 17.68
N SER A 208 5.21 7.81 18.35
CA SER A 208 3.82 7.38 18.31
C SER A 208 2.90 8.36 19.04
N ALA A 209 1.60 8.31 18.73
CA ALA A 209 0.62 9.08 19.49
C ALA A 209 0.64 8.73 20.99
N ASP A 210 0.93 7.48 21.36
CA ASP A 210 0.99 7.07 22.77
C ASP A 210 2.15 7.73 23.51
N GLU A 211 3.33 7.82 22.89
CA GLU A 211 4.48 8.51 23.45
C GLU A 211 4.25 10.02 23.57
N ILE A 212 3.63 10.62 22.56
CA ILE A 212 3.29 12.05 22.57
C ILE A 212 2.28 12.33 23.70
N MET A 213 1.22 11.53 23.82
CA MET A 213 0.14 11.72 24.80
C MET A 213 0.60 11.72 26.26
N VAL A 214 1.76 11.16 26.60
CA VAL A 214 2.28 11.15 27.98
C VAL A 214 2.42 12.57 28.54
N ASP A 215 2.83 13.51 27.69
CA ASP A 215 3.06 14.90 28.06
C ASP A 215 1.88 15.82 27.68
N LEU A 216 0.80 15.26 27.11
CA LEU A 216 -0.44 15.99 26.88
C LEU A 216 -1.38 15.78 28.08
N ASP A 217 -1.84 16.88 28.66
CA ASP A 217 -2.85 16.87 29.73
C ASP A 217 -4.27 16.60 29.18
N LEU A 218 -4.43 15.45 28.52
CA LEU A 218 -5.73 14.99 27.99
C LEU A 218 -6.58 14.41 29.11
N ASP A 219 -7.91 14.57 29.01
CA ASP A 219 -8.86 14.05 29.99
C ASP A 219 -8.66 12.54 30.25
N PRO A 220 -8.27 12.13 31.47
CA PRO A 220 -8.06 10.73 31.81
C PRO A 220 -9.35 9.91 31.78
N GLY A 221 -10.53 10.55 31.87
CA GLY A 221 -11.84 9.91 31.82
C GLY A 221 -12.23 9.35 30.45
N VAL A 222 -11.54 9.78 29.38
CA VAL A 222 -11.76 9.26 28.02
C VAL A 222 -10.95 7.96 27.81
N ASP A 223 -11.48 7.00 27.05
CA ASP A 223 -10.73 5.78 26.73
C ASP A 223 -9.44 6.10 25.94
N ILE A 224 -8.35 5.36 26.23
CA ILE A 224 -7.04 5.59 25.60
C ILE A 224 -7.09 5.42 24.07
N GLU A 225 -7.91 4.50 23.56
CA GLU A 225 -8.06 4.30 22.11
C GLU A 225 -8.74 5.50 21.44
N VAL A 226 -9.69 6.14 22.13
CA VAL A 226 -10.35 7.36 21.66
C VAL A 226 -9.38 8.54 21.69
N ARG A 227 -8.61 8.72 22.77
CA ARG A 227 -7.57 9.76 22.83
C ARG A 227 -6.54 9.59 21.71
N ARG A 228 -6.03 8.37 21.52
CA ARG A 228 -5.08 8.04 20.44
C ARG A 228 -5.65 8.34 19.06
N PHE A 229 -6.88 7.89 18.78
CA PHE A 229 -7.55 8.14 17.50
C PHE A 229 -7.74 9.65 17.26
N SER A 230 -8.16 10.38 18.29
CA SER A 230 -8.41 11.82 18.21
C SER A 230 -7.12 12.62 17.99
N LEU A 231 -6.04 12.28 18.70
CA LEU A 231 -4.73 12.89 18.51
C LEU A 231 -4.18 12.61 17.10
N ASN A 232 -4.18 11.35 16.65
CA ASN A 232 -3.74 11.00 15.30
C ASN A 232 -4.53 11.76 14.23
N HIS A 233 -5.85 11.90 14.41
CA HIS A 233 -6.67 12.70 13.50
C HIS A 233 -6.25 14.17 13.52
N ALA A 234 -6.02 14.76 14.70
CA ALA A 234 -5.63 16.16 14.81
C ALA A 234 -4.25 16.42 14.18
N LEU A 235 -3.26 15.56 14.43
CA LEU A 235 -1.92 15.66 13.86
C LEU A 235 -1.94 15.50 12.34
N LEU A 236 -2.74 14.57 11.80
CA LEU A 236 -2.88 14.36 10.35
C LEU A 236 -3.42 15.60 9.62
N ASN A 237 -4.25 16.40 10.29
CA ASN A 237 -4.87 17.59 9.73
C ASN A 237 -4.08 18.88 10.00
N ASP A 238 -2.93 18.80 10.68
CA ASP A 238 -2.05 19.94 10.96
C ASP A 238 -0.76 19.84 10.14
N SER A 239 -0.48 20.87 9.34
CA SER A 239 0.63 20.91 8.38
C SER A 239 2.04 20.81 8.98
N ARG A 240 2.18 20.99 10.30
CA ARG A 240 3.46 20.92 11.01
C ARG A 240 3.96 19.49 11.19
N PHE A 241 3.05 18.53 11.20
CA PHE A 241 3.36 17.13 11.45
C PHE A 241 3.33 16.34 10.13
N ASP A 242 4.20 15.35 10.02
CA ASP A 242 4.22 14.39 8.93
C ASP A 242 4.13 12.97 9.50
N GLU A 243 3.34 12.11 8.87
CA GLU A 243 3.22 10.70 9.24
C GLU A 243 4.29 9.92 8.49
N VAL A 244 5.23 9.28 9.18
CA VAL A 244 6.45 8.75 8.53
C VAL A 244 6.59 7.24 8.66
N ALA A 245 5.53 6.55 9.10
CA ALA A 245 5.54 5.11 9.33
C ALA A 245 5.34 4.28 8.05
N PRO A 246 5.77 3.01 8.07
CA PRO A 246 5.26 1.99 7.14
C PRO A 246 3.79 1.67 7.42
N GLN A 247 3.11 1.04 6.45
CA GLN A 247 1.72 0.62 6.61
C GLN A 247 1.51 -0.23 7.88
N GLY A 248 0.52 0.17 8.68
CA GLY A 248 0.10 -0.55 9.89
C GLY A 248 0.68 0.00 11.20
N LYS A 249 1.64 0.92 11.13
CA LYS A 249 2.09 1.74 12.26
C LYS A 249 1.74 3.21 11.98
N VAL A 250 1.69 4.03 13.03
CA VAL A 250 1.51 5.49 12.92
C VAL A 250 2.52 6.14 13.85
N VAL A 251 3.47 6.85 13.28
CA VAL A 251 4.44 7.68 14.02
C VAL A 251 4.57 9.03 13.33
N TRP A 252 4.79 10.05 14.13
CA TRP A 252 4.77 11.45 13.73
C TRP A 252 6.16 12.04 13.78
N TYR A 253 6.45 12.90 12.81
CA TYR A 253 7.67 13.68 12.73
C TYR A 253 7.36 15.16 12.50
N LEU A 254 8.23 16.06 12.96
CA LEU A 254 8.10 17.49 12.66
C LEU A 254 8.62 17.80 11.27
N ARG A 255 7.71 18.27 10.41
CA ARG A 255 8.01 18.58 9.02
C ARG A 255 9.13 19.61 8.85
N ARG A 256 9.25 20.56 9.78
CA ARG A 256 10.31 21.59 9.73
C ARG A 256 11.71 21.05 10.06
N LEU A 257 11.80 19.94 10.78
CA LEU A 257 13.05 19.28 11.17
C LEU A 257 13.45 18.14 10.24
N GLU A 258 12.60 17.79 9.26
CA GLU A 258 12.99 16.86 8.21
C GLU A 258 14.25 17.35 7.47
N PRO A 259 15.13 16.43 7.04
CA PRO A 259 16.29 16.79 6.23
C PRO A 259 15.89 17.55 4.96
N GLU A 260 16.73 18.47 4.50
CA GLU A 260 16.47 19.30 3.31
C GLU A 260 16.14 18.45 2.08
N GLY A 261 16.92 17.39 1.80
CA GLY A 261 16.67 16.49 0.68
C GLY A 261 15.42 15.61 0.78
N VAL A 262 14.67 15.67 1.89
CA VAL A 262 13.36 15.03 2.07
C VAL A 262 12.24 16.04 1.88
N ARG A 263 12.47 17.28 2.32
CA ARG A 263 11.54 18.40 2.13
C ARG A 263 11.48 18.84 0.68
N GLU A 264 12.65 18.96 0.06
CA GLU A 264 12.83 19.38 -1.31
C GLU A 264 13.63 18.34 -2.09
N ARG A 265 13.21 18.10 -3.34
CA ARG A 265 13.93 17.18 -4.22
C ARG A 265 15.34 17.71 -4.49
N PRO A 266 16.40 16.92 -4.27
CA PRO A 266 17.74 17.32 -4.66
C PRO A 266 17.80 17.72 -6.15
N PRO A 267 18.36 18.89 -6.51
CA PRO A 267 18.29 19.38 -7.89
C PRO A 267 18.91 18.42 -8.93
N ARG A 268 19.94 17.65 -8.54
CA ARG A 268 20.58 16.65 -9.41
C ARG A 268 19.68 15.44 -9.74
N LEU A 269 18.62 15.21 -8.96
CA LEU A 269 17.62 14.17 -9.20
C LEU A 269 16.38 14.69 -9.93
N ALA A 270 16.32 15.99 -10.24
CA ALA A 270 15.20 16.57 -10.96
C ALA A 270 15.15 16.05 -12.41
N TYR A 271 14.27 15.08 -12.65
CA TYR A 271 14.00 14.54 -13.97
C TYR A 271 12.72 15.16 -14.55
N THR A 272 12.79 15.57 -15.81
CA THR A 272 11.63 15.91 -16.64
C THR A 272 11.47 14.85 -17.71
N SER A 273 10.29 14.24 -17.83
CA SER A 273 10.04 13.13 -18.76
C SER A 273 10.42 13.49 -20.21
N ILE A 274 11.18 12.59 -20.84
CA ILE A 274 11.67 12.73 -22.22
C ILE A 274 10.98 11.67 -23.07
N PRO A 275 10.04 12.05 -23.95
CA PRO A 275 9.42 11.13 -24.88
C PRO A 275 10.47 10.46 -25.76
N HIS A 276 10.40 9.15 -25.88
CA HIS A 276 11.26 8.37 -26.75
C HIS A 276 10.49 7.14 -27.27
N ASP A 277 10.86 6.66 -28.44
CA ASP A 277 10.28 5.45 -29.00
C ASP A 277 11.01 4.22 -28.46
N ARG A 278 10.33 3.43 -27.61
CA ARG A 278 10.89 2.18 -27.07
C ARG A 278 11.16 1.13 -28.14
N ALA A 279 10.52 1.22 -29.32
CA ALA A 279 10.77 0.31 -30.44
C ALA A 279 12.18 0.45 -31.02
N LEU A 280 12.86 1.58 -30.76
CA LEU A 280 14.26 1.77 -31.16
C LEU A 280 15.24 0.94 -30.31
N LEU A 281 14.84 0.50 -29.12
CA LEU A 281 15.72 -0.24 -28.22
C LEU A 281 15.73 -1.72 -28.63
N SER A 282 16.88 -2.18 -29.13
CA SER A 282 17.13 -3.60 -29.37
C SER A 282 17.02 -4.43 -28.07
N PRO A 283 16.81 -5.76 -28.15
CA PRO A 283 16.79 -6.61 -26.95
C PRO A 283 18.05 -6.49 -26.08
N GLN A 284 19.21 -6.26 -26.70
CA GLN A 284 20.45 -5.99 -26.00
C GLN A 284 20.36 -4.69 -25.18
N LEU A 285 19.91 -3.58 -25.78
CA LEU A 285 19.76 -2.29 -25.08
C LEU A 285 18.70 -2.34 -23.98
N GLN A 286 17.61 -3.09 -24.18
CA GLN A 286 16.59 -3.33 -23.15
C GLN A 286 17.15 -4.12 -21.96
N ASN A 287 18.02 -5.11 -22.21
CA ASN A 287 18.71 -5.84 -21.15
C ASN A 287 19.68 -4.94 -20.39
N LEU A 288 20.40 -4.06 -21.09
CA LEU A 288 21.29 -3.09 -20.47
C LEU A 288 20.52 -2.05 -19.62
N GLU A 289 19.35 -1.58 -20.09
CA GLU A 289 18.45 -0.72 -19.31
C GLU A 289 18.02 -1.43 -18.01
N ARG A 290 17.65 -2.73 -18.10
CA ARG A 290 17.30 -3.54 -16.93
C ARG A 290 18.47 -3.76 -15.96
N GLU A 291 19.69 -3.88 -16.48
CA GLU A 291 20.90 -4.01 -15.67
C GLU A 291 21.20 -2.73 -14.89
N LEU A 292 21.05 -1.56 -15.54
CA LEU A 292 21.26 -0.26 -14.92
C LEU A 292 20.19 0.08 -13.87
N ASP A 293 18.96 -0.42 -14.04
CA ASP A 293 17.85 -0.36 -13.08
C ASP A 293 17.65 1.05 -12.47
N ASP A 294 17.68 2.06 -13.33
CA ASP A 294 17.44 3.46 -12.95
C ASP A 294 15.97 3.66 -12.55
N GLU A 295 15.72 4.51 -11.55
CA GLU A 295 14.39 4.75 -10.94
C GLU A 295 13.34 5.34 -11.89
N TRP A 296 13.76 5.92 -13.01
CA TRP A 296 12.91 6.45 -14.08
C TRP A 296 12.88 5.56 -15.33
N SER A 297 13.50 4.38 -15.29
CA SER A 297 13.35 3.38 -16.35
C SER A 297 11.92 2.84 -16.39
N ASP A 298 11.42 2.56 -17.59
CA ASP A 298 10.09 1.96 -17.78
C ASP A 298 10.15 0.44 -17.62
N LEU A 299 10.51 0.01 -16.41
CA LEU A 299 10.63 -1.39 -16.02
C LEU A 299 9.46 -1.78 -15.12
N PRO A 300 8.87 -2.98 -15.30
CA PRO A 300 7.81 -3.44 -14.42
C PRO A 300 8.36 -3.59 -13.00
N PRO A 301 7.65 -3.09 -11.97
CA PRO A 301 8.10 -3.23 -10.60
C PRO A 301 8.15 -4.72 -10.23
N GLN A 302 9.21 -5.12 -9.54
CA GLN A 302 9.21 -6.44 -8.92
C GLN A 302 8.22 -6.46 -7.75
N THR A 303 7.75 -7.64 -7.38
CA THR A 303 6.75 -7.81 -6.30
C THR A 303 7.33 -8.46 -5.06
N VAL A 304 8.53 -9.04 -5.15
CA VAL A 304 9.16 -9.81 -4.07
C VAL A 304 10.47 -9.14 -3.69
N ALA A 305 10.66 -8.92 -2.39
CA ALA A 305 11.91 -8.44 -1.82
C ALA A 305 13.01 -9.51 -2.01
N GLN A 306 14.09 -9.16 -2.71
CA GLN A 306 15.26 -10.01 -2.91
C GLN A 306 16.53 -9.20 -2.69
N PRO A 307 17.66 -9.82 -2.33
CA PRO A 307 18.96 -9.14 -2.33
C PRO A 307 19.23 -8.41 -3.65
N VAL A 308 19.62 -7.15 -3.56
CA VAL A 308 19.92 -6.30 -4.71
C VAL A 308 21.37 -5.82 -4.64
N VAL A 309 22.09 -5.99 -5.74
CA VAL A 309 23.34 -5.26 -5.99
C VAL A 309 23.03 -4.21 -7.06
N LEU A 310 23.28 -2.95 -6.73
CA LEU A 310 23.08 -1.83 -7.64
C LEU A 310 24.39 -1.05 -7.85
N THR A 311 24.50 -0.40 -9.00
CA THR A 311 25.65 0.44 -9.34
C THR A 311 25.31 1.89 -9.04
N LEU A 312 26.06 2.52 -8.13
CA LEU A 312 25.74 3.87 -7.66
C LEU A 312 26.04 4.92 -8.74
N THR A 313 25.02 5.68 -9.14
CA THR A 313 25.14 6.71 -10.19
C THR A 313 25.63 8.05 -9.63
N TYR A 314 26.12 8.93 -10.51
CA TYR A 314 26.58 10.27 -10.11
C TYR A 314 25.54 11.08 -9.32
N PRO A 315 24.27 11.23 -9.78
CA PRO A 315 23.26 11.99 -9.04
C PRO A 315 23.01 11.47 -7.62
N HIS A 316 22.97 10.14 -7.47
CA HIS A 316 22.73 9.48 -6.20
C HIS A 316 23.92 9.58 -5.24
N ARG A 317 25.14 9.33 -5.75
CA ARG A 317 26.37 9.50 -4.97
C ARG A 317 26.57 10.92 -4.47
N TYR A 318 26.23 11.90 -5.30
CA TYR A 318 26.37 13.32 -4.95
C TYR A 318 25.31 13.77 -3.94
N SER A 319 24.06 13.34 -4.14
CA SER A 319 22.93 13.73 -3.29
C SER A 319 22.84 12.90 -2.00
N GLY A 320 23.69 11.88 -1.82
CA GLY A 320 23.63 10.99 -0.65
C GLY A 320 22.37 10.13 -0.61
N THR A 321 21.94 9.64 -1.78
CA THR A 321 20.68 8.92 -1.95
C THR A 321 20.87 7.59 -2.64
N LEU A 322 19.87 6.71 -2.54
CA LEU A 322 19.70 5.52 -3.38
C LEU A 322 18.49 5.66 -4.31
N PRO A 323 18.50 5.01 -5.49
CA PRO A 323 17.32 4.94 -6.36
C PRO A 323 16.24 4.02 -5.75
N LEU A 324 14.98 4.44 -5.82
CA LEU A 324 13.80 3.60 -5.58
C LEU A 324 13.33 3.00 -6.92
N SER A 325 14.15 2.09 -7.45
CA SER A 325 14.00 1.42 -8.74
C SER A 325 13.04 0.23 -8.71
N ALA A 326 12.92 -0.49 -9.84
CA ALA A 326 12.08 -1.68 -9.92
C ALA A 326 12.55 -2.80 -8.98
N ARG A 327 13.87 -2.94 -8.75
CA ARG A 327 14.44 -3.96 -7.86
C ARG A 327 14.53 -3.52 -6.40
N THR A 328 14.75 -2.23 -6.11
CA THR A 328 14.89 -1.77 -4.72
C THR A 328 13.54 -1.48 -4.06
N ARG A 329 12.52 -1.06 -4.81
CA ARG A 329 11.19 -0.74 -4.26
C ARG A 329 10.58 -1.83 -3.37
N PRO A 330 10.65 -3.14 -3.70
CA PRO A 330 10.07 -4.19 -2.86
C PRO A 330 10.77 -4.39 -1.50
N LEU A 331 11.98 -3.84 -1.31
CA LEU A 331 12.68 -3.91 -0.02
C LEU A 331 12.01 -3.03 1.04
N PHE A 332 11.23 -2.04 0.61
CA PHE A 332 10.57 -1.09 1.49
C PHE A 332 9.08 -1.46 1.59
N PRO A 333 8.50 -1.48 2.80
CA PRO A 333 7.09 -1.78 2.96
C PRO A 333 6.24 -0.68 2.31
N PRO A 334 5.04 -1.01 1.81
CA PRO A 334 4.14 0.01 1.30
C PRO A 334 3.80 1.02 2.39
N SER A 335 3.65 2.29 2.00
CA SER A 335 3.12 3.34 2.87
C SER A 335 2.20 4.25 2.05
N ASN A 336 1.18 4.81 2.72
CA ASN A 336 0.32 5.84 2.13
C ASN A 336 0.95 7.23 2.28
N SER A 337 1.94 7.38 3.16
CA SER A 337 2.64 8.64 3.33
C SER A 337 3.58 8.90 2.15
N PRO A 338 3.68 10.15 1.66
CA PRO A 338 4.65 10.52 0.64
C PRO A 338 6.11 10.26 1.07
N ARG A 339 6.36 10.23 2.39
CA ARG A 339 7.69 10.09 2.99
C ARG A 339 7.63 9.01 4.06
N GLN A 340 8.65 8.20 4.14
CA GLN A 340 8.71 7.14 5.12
C GLN A 340 10.11 7.06 5.71
N LEU A 341 10.19 6.99 7.04
CA LEU A 341 11.42 6.72 7.74
C LEU A 341 11.69 5.21 7.75
N VAL A 342 12.91 4.84 7.40
CA VAL A 342 13.41 3.46 7.39
C VAL A 342 14.78 3.41 8.02
N THR A 343 15.20 2.22 8.44
CA THR A 343 16.51 2.01 9.06
C THR A 343 17.36 1.16 8.16
N PHE A 344 18.55 1.64 7.82
CA PHE A 344 19.61 0.80 7.29
C PHE A 344 20.49 0.30 8.42
N ILE A 345 20.97 -0.94 8.32
CA ILE A 345 21.98 -1.50 9.23
C ILE A 345 23.24 -1.77 8.39
N ASP A 346 24.35 -1.13 8.72
CA ASP A 346 25.65 -1.44 8.10
C ASP A 346 26.04 -2.88 8.44
N GLU A 347 26.29 -3.69 7.42
CA GLU A 347 26.58 -5.13 7.58
C GLU A 347 27.88 -5.43 8.33
N VAL A 348 28.78 -4.46 8.45
CA VAL A 348 30.10 -4.61 9.09
C VAL A 348 30.13 -3.98 10.47
N THR A 349 29.62 -2.77 10.63
CA THR A 349 29.64 -2.06 11.93
C THR A 349 28.42 -2.34 12.77
N SER A 350 27.35 -2.89 12.18
CA SER A 350 26.02 -3.01 12.79
C SER A 350 25.42 -1.67 13.22
N GLU A 351 25.94 -0.56 12.68
CA GLU A 351 25.43 0.78 12.96
C GLU A 351 24.10 1.00 12.25
N GLU A 352 23.13 1.55 12.99
CA GLU A 352 21.83 1.93 12.45
C GLU A 352 21.88 3.32 11.84
N ILE A 353 21.38 3.44 10.61
CA ILE A 353 21.37 4.67 9.83
C ILE A 353 19.93 4.97 9.48
N ALA A 354 19.41 6.07 10.02
CA ALA A 354 18.08 6.56 9.67
C ALA A 354 18.08 7.11 8.24
N ALA A 355 17.13 6.67 7.43
CA ALA A 355 16.99 7.10 6.05
C ALA A 355 15.53 7.30 5.67
N TRP A 356 15.30 8.08 4.61
CA TRP A 356 13.99 8.57 4.23
C TRP A 356 13.65 8.14 2.82
N VAL A 357 12.63 7.29 2.67
CA VAL A 357 12.06 6.94 1.37
C VAL A 357 11.14 8.08 0.94
N VAL A 358 11.46 8.71 -0.19
CA VAL A 358 10.63 9.74 -0.82
C VAL A 358 9.93 9.10 -2.02
N GLN A 359 8.71 8.62 -1.81
CA GLN A 359 8.05 7.71 -2.75
C GLN A 359 7.76 8.36 -4.12
N HIS A 360 7.22 9.57 -4.11
CA HIS A 360 6.84 10.29 -5.34
C HIS A 360 8.04 10.57 -6.25
N ASP A 361 9.17 10.90 -5.63
CA ASP A 361 10.39 11.31 -6.34
C ASP A 361 11.37 10.15 -6.53
N ARG A 362 11.02 8.97 -6.01
CA ARG A 362 11.68 7.69 -6.24
C ARG A 362 13.14 7.62 -5.77
N TYR A 363 13.43 8.14 -4.60
CA TYR A 363 14.75 7.97 -3.98
C TYR A 363 14.67 7.73 -2.48
N ILE A 364 15.78 7.27 -1.91
CA ILE A 364 15.98 7.12 -0.46
C ILE A 364 17.11 8.05 -0.05
N TYR A 365 16.88 8.93 0.93
CA TYR A 365 17.82 9.95 1.39
C TYR A 365 18.45 9.60 2.74
N GLY A 366 19.72 9.98 2.97
CA GLY A 366 20.39 9.84 4.27
C GLY A 366 21.71 9.05 4.25
N LEU A 367 22.28 8.81 3.07
CA LEU A 367 23.43 7.90 2.93
C LEU A 367 24.75 8.60 2.55
N LYS A 368 24.76 9.93 2.56
CA LYS A 368 25.94 10.73 2.18
C LYS A 368 27.16 10.38 3.04
N ASP A 369 27.01 10.49 4.35
CA ASP A 369 28.09 10.28 5.32
C ASP A 369 28.58 8.83 5.26
N TRP A 370 27.65 7.89 5.08
CA TRP A 370 27.98 6.48 4.90
C TRP A 370 28.82 6.23 3.64
N TYR A 371 28.49 6.86 2.51
CA TYR A 371 29.30 6.76 1.28
C TYR A 371 30.71 7.33 1.46
N GLU A 372 30.84 8.44 2.19
CA GLU A 372 32.12 9.08 2.48
C GLU A 372 32.98 8.22 3.41
N ALA A 373 32.42 7.73 4.51
CA ALA A 373 33.10 6.87 5.46
C ALA A 373 33.58 5.54 4.83
N ASN A 374 32.80 4.99 3.91
CA ASN A 374 33.12 3.74 3.21
C ASN A 374 33.95 3.93 1.93
N GLY A 375 34.21 5.17 1.51
CA GLY A 375 34.93 5.46 0.27
C GLY A 375 34.24 4.92 -0.98
N VAL A 376 32.91 4.89 -1.00
CA VAL A 376 32.13 4.39 -2.15
C VAL A 376 32.27 5.37 -3.31
N PRO A 377 32.75 4.96 -4.50
CA PRO A 377 32.86 5.84 -5.66
C PRO A 377 31.55 5.85 -6.47
N ILE A 378 31.49 6.74 -7.47
CA ILE A 378 30.54 6.61 -8.57
C ILE A 378 30.88 5.32 -9.32
N GLY A 379 29.85 4.55 -9.67
CA GLY A 379 30.01 3.19 -10.19
C GLY A 379 30.21 2.13 -9.10
N GLY A 380 30.28 2.50 -7.82
CA GLY A 380 30.44 1.56 -6.71
C GLY A 380 29.24 0.63 -6.54
N PHE A 381 29.48 -0.63 -6.17
CA PHE A 381 28.43 -1.61 -5.91
C PHE A 381 27.90 -1.47 -4.48
N ILE A 382 26.59 -1.22 -4.37
CA ILE A 382 25.85 -1.21 -3.11
C ILE A 382 25.01 -2.48 -3.01
N ASN A 383 25.18 -3.18 -1.91
CA ASN A 383 24.46 -4.40 -1.56
C ASN A 383 23.32 -4.03 -0.60
N LEU A 384 22.09 -4.39 -0.96
CA LEU A 384 20.90 -4.22 -0.14
C LEU A 384 20.25 -5.58 0.09
N ARG A 385 19.92 -5.89 1.34
CA ARG A 385 19.18 -7.12 1.69
C ARG A 385 18.02 -6.82 2.62
N PRO A 386 16.89 -7.57 2.52
CA PRO A 386 15.83 -7.49 3.52
C PRO A 386 16.40 -7.73 4.92
N GLY A 387 16.05 -6.85 5.86
CA GLY A 387 16.41 -7.00 7.26
C GLY A 387 15.47 -7.93 8.03
N PRO A 388 15.60 -7.99 9.37
CA PRO A 388 14.80 -8.85 10.22
C PRO A 388 13.32 -8.42 10.30
N GLU A 389 13.04 -7.12 10.11
CA GLU A 389 11.71 -6.53 10.21
C GLU A 389 11.39 -5.66 8.98
N PRO A 390 10.10 -5.50 8.62
CA PRO A 390 9.69 -4.57 7.57
C PRO A 390 10.15 -3.13 7.87
N GLY A 391 10.83 -2.50 6.90
CA GLY A 391 11.39 -1.16 7.07
C GLY A 391 12.82 -1.14 7.62
N VAL A 392 13.40 -2.31 7.90
CA VAL A 392 14.83 -2.46 8.21
C VAL A 392 15.54 -3.15 7.03
N ILE A 393 16.63 -2.56 6.56
CA ILE A 393 17.36 -3.03 5.38
C ILE A 393 18.84 -3.16 5.73
N LEU A 394 19.46 -4.29 5.38
CA LEU A 394 20.90 -4.45 5.52
C LEU A 394 21.60 -3.74 4.37
N LEU A 395 22.58 -2.90 4.69
CA LEU A 395 23.33 -2.06 3.77
C LEU A 395 24.81 -2.47 3.79
N GLY A 396 25.34 -2.76 2.61
CA GLY A 396 26.74 -3.07 2.41
C GLY A 396 27.29 -2.50 1.11
N CYS A 397 28.60 -2.60 0.95
CA CYS A 397 29.27 -2.39 -0.32
C CYS A 397 30.37 -3.44 -0.49
N ASP A 398 30.80 -3.66 -1.73
CA ASP A 398 31.86 -4.62 -2.03
C ASP A 398 33.23 -4.10 -1.58
N ARG A 399 33.52 -4.15 -0.27
CA ARG A 399 34.80 -3.67 0.27
C ARG A 399 35.95 -4.51 -0.27
N ARG A 400 36.95 -3.85 -0.84
CA ARG A 400 38.18 -4.48 -1.33
C ARG A 400 39.41 -3.74 -0.84
N ARG A 401 40.55 -4.43 -0.83
CA ARG A 401 41.84 -3.78 -0.57
C ARG A 401 42.02 -2.66 -1.59
N GLY A 402 42.40 -1.46 -1.15
CA GLY A 402 42.57 -0.30 -2.02
C GLY A 402 43.53 -0.60 -3.17
N GLN A 403 43.04 -0.49 -4.40
CA GLN A 403 43.85 -0.65 -5.63
C GLN A 403 43.89 0.67 -6.40
N ARG A 404 45.01 0.92 -7.10
CA ARG A 404 45.16 2.11 -7.95
C ARG A 404 44.53 1.82 -9.31
N GLU A 405 43.34 2.37 -9.52
CA GLU A 405 42.57 2.21 -10.75
C GLU A 405 42.63 3.49 -11.58
N TRP A 406 42.46 3.34 -12.90
CA TRP A 406 42.26 4.48 -13.79
C TRP A 406 40.79 4.87 -13.80
N VAL A 407 40.51 6.12 -13.42
CA VAL A 407 39.16 6.67 -13.40
C VAL A 407 39.03 7.83 -14.37
N ARG A 408 37.83 8.01 -14.93
CA ARG A 408 37.52 9.11 -15.84
C ARG A 408 37.04 10.28 -15.00
N LEU A 409 37.79 11.38 -15.00
CA LEU A 409 37.42 12.60 -14.28
C LEU A 409 37.08 13.71 -15.26
N ALA A 410 35.89 14.27 -15.10
CA ALA A 410 35.45 15.45 -15.81
C ALA A 410 36.08 16.70 -15.20
N THR A 411 36.64 17.55 -16.05
CA THR A 411 37.11 18.90 -15.73
C THR A 411 36.42 19.89 -16.66
N VAL A 412 36.41 21.18 -16.30
CA VAL A 412 35.84 22.24 -17.13
C VAL A 412 36.94 23.23 -17.46
N ILE A 413 37.27 23.37 -18.74
CA ILE A 413 38.30 24.27 -19.25
C ILE A 413 37.63 25.21 -20.25
N GLU A 414 37.74 26.52 -20.01
CA GLU A 414 37.14 27.56 -20.88
C GLU A 414 35.63 27.37 -21.13
N GLY A 415 34.93 26.75 -20.18
CA GLY A 415 33.49 26.47 -20.27
C GLY A 415 33.12 25.23 -21.09
N GLN A 416 34.11 24.47 -21.58
CA GLN A 416 33.93 23.16 -22.22
C GLN A 416 34.30 22.04 -21.25
N ILE A 417 33.59 20.91 -21.36
CA ILE A 417 33.86 19.72 -20.57
C ILE A 417 35.03 18.96 -21.22
N LYS A 418 35.98 18.52 -20.40
CA LYS A 418 37.01 17.56 -20.80
C LYS A 418 37.01 16.36 -19.86
N PHE A 419 37.48 15.23 -20.34
CA PHE A 419 37.69 14.04 -19.52
C PHE A 419 39.15 13.64 -19.53
N GLU A 420 39.68 13.30 -18.35
CA GLU A 420 41.05 12.83 -18.19
C GLU A 420 41.07 11.54 -17.38
N LEU A 421 42.06 10.69 -17.68
CA LEU A 421 42.33 9.49 -16.89
C LEU A 421 43.26 9.85 -15.74
N HIS A 422 42.78 9.63 -14.51
CA HIS A 422 43.57 9.82 -13.30
C HIS A 422 43.69 8.50 -12.54
N ARG A 423 44.85 8.26 -11.92
CA ARG A 423 45.01 7.13 -11.00
C ARG A 423 44.45 7.50 -9.62
N ARG A 424 43.45 6.76 -9.17
CA ARG A 424 42.84 6.91 -7.84
C ARG A 424 42.88 5.59 -7.09
N THR A 425 43.05 5.66 -5.77
CA THR A 425 42.94 4.48 -4.92
C THR A 425 41.46 4.24 -4.62
N ILE A 426 40.95 3.08 -4.98
CA ILE A 426 39.55 2.70 -4.77
C ILE A 426 39.49 1.47 -3.87
N SER A 427 38.74 1.56 -2.78
CA SER A 427 38.55 0.51 -1.77
C SER A 427 37.19 -0.19 -1.83
N CYS A 428 36.42 0.06 -2.87
CA CYS A 428 35.09 -0.52 -3.11
C CYS A 428 35.04 -1.16 -4.51
N GLY A 429 34.36 -2.29 -4.67
CA GLY A 429 34.03 -2.90 -5.95
C GLY A 429 33.13 -1.95 -6.75
N PHE A 430 33.38 -1.87 -8.05
CA PHE A 430 32.74 -0.88 -8.91
C PHE A 430 32.66 -1.39 -10.35
N ASP A 431 31.78 -0.78 -11.14
CA ASP A 431 31.69 -0.99 -12.58
C ASP A 431 32.64 -0.03 -13.31
N ASP A 432 33.64 -0.59 -13.99
CA ASP A 432 34.67 0.11 -14.78
C ASP A 432 34.09 1.03 -15.87
N LEU A 433 32.89 0.73 -16.35
CA LEU A 433 32.22 1.51 -17.38
C LEU A 433 31.40 2.66 -16.77
N MET A 434 31.07 2.59 -15.48
CA MET A 434 30.27 3.59 -14.78
C MET A 434 31.10 4.58 -13.94
N ILE A 435 32.38 4.32 -13.71
CA ILE A 435 33.26 5.20 -12.92
C ILE A 435 33.67 6.50 -13.65
N VAL A 436 32.72 7.43 -13.70
CA VAL A 436 32.89 8.77 -14.27
C VAL A 436 32.56 9.80 -13.21
N GLY A 437 33.54 10.59 -12.78
CA GLY A 437 33.41 11.53 -11.66
C GLY A 437 34.06 12.88 -11.93
N THR A 438 34.23 13.69 -10.90
CA THR A 438 34.92 14.99 -10.98
C THR A 438 35.52 15.36 -9.63
N ASP A 439 36.66 16.03 -9.64
CA ASP A 439 37.22 16.70 -8.46
C ASP A 439 36.76 18.17 -8.38
N PHE A 440 36.16 18.71 -9.44
CA PHE A 440 35.76 20.12 -9.58
C PHE A 440 34.24 20.25 -9.66
N VAL A 441 33.56 19.81 -8.61
CA VAL A 441 32.09 19.79 -8.51
C VAL A 441 31.46 21.14 -8.90
N THR A 442 31.98 22.24 -8.35
CA THR A 442 31.44 23.59 -8.59
C THR A 442 31.52 24.01 -10.06
N ALA A 443 32.58 23.59 -10.77
CA ALA A 443 32.73 23.87 -12.19
C ALA A 443 31.73 23.05 -13.03
N VAL A 444 31.56 21.77 -12.68
CA VAL A 444 30.56 20.90 -13.31
C VAL A 444 29.13 21.38 -13.02
N ASP A 445 28.85 21.91 -11.82
CA ASP A 445 27.55 22.51 -11.47
C ASP A 445 27.19 23.68 -12.39
N VAL A 446 28.15 24.54 -12.75
CA VAL A 446 27.92 25.67 -13.67
C VAL A 446 27.49 25.15 -15.06
N VAL A 447 28.14 24.11 -15.56
CA VAL A 447 27.79 23.50 -16.85
C VAL A 447 26.42 22.82 -16.79
N TRP A 448 26.14 22.09 -15.71
CA TRP A 448 24.83 21.46 -15.46
C TRP A 448 23.71 22.51 -15.43
N ARG A 449 23.84 23.58 -14.64
CA ARG A 449 22.84 24.68 -14.56
C ARG A 449 22.62 25.34 -15.92
N ARG A 450 23.69 25.56 -16.68
CA ARG A 450 23.59 26.14 -18.03
C ARG A 450 22.86 25.20 -18.99
N ALA A 451 23.13 23.90 -18.93
CA ALA A 451 22.46 22.90 -19.74
C ALA A 451 20.96 22.82 -19.42
N GLU A 452 20.61 22.87 -18.14
CA GLU A 452 19.22 22.88 -17.67
C GLU A 452 18.48 24.17 -18.06
N THR A 453 19.06 25.34 -17.79
CA THR A 453 18.47 26.65 -18.10
C THR A 453 18.19 26.80 -19.59
N ASN A 454 19.13 26.37 -20.44
CA ASN A 454 19.00 26.44 -21.90
C ASN A 454 18.23 25.25 -22.49
N LYS A 455 17.74 24.33 -21.65
CA LYS A 455 17.04 23.09 -22.06
C LYS A 455 17.79 22.33 -23.17
N ARG A 456 19.12 22.26 -23.06
CA ARG A 456 19.99 21.68 -24.10
C ARG A 456 19.55 20.25 -24.44
N PRO A 457 19.28 19.91 -25.72
CA PRO A 457 18.91 18.56 -26.12
C PRO A 457 19.96 17.52 -25.71
N ILE A 458 19.52 16.29 -25.39
CA ILE A 458 20.42 15.16 -25.08
C ILE A 458 21.44 14.96 -26.20
N ALA A 459 20.97 15.01 -27.45
CA ALA A 459 21.80 14.84 -28.64
C ALA A 459 23.01 15.78 -28.63
N SER A 460 22.79 17.07 -28.37
CA SER A 460 23.86 18.09 -28.31
C SER A 460 24.83 17.84 -27.16
N LEU A 461 24.34 17.40 -26.00
CA LEU A 461 25.20 17.04 -24.87
C LEU A 461 26.04 15.79 -25.18
N LEU A 462 25.45 14.79 -25.84
CA LEU A 462 26.17 13.60 -26.29
C LEU A 462 27.23 13.96 -27.33
N ALA A 463 26.91 14.80 -28.32
CA ALA A 463 27.88 15.23 -29.32
C ALA A 463 29.08 16.02 -28.73
N GLU A 464 28.88 16.71 -27.61
CA GLU A 464 29.97 17.38 -26.87
C GLU A 464 30.80 16.40 -26.02
N ILE A 465 30.15 15.50 -25.28
CA ILE A 465 30.80 14.59 -24.32
C ILE A 465 31.48 13.40 -25.00
N PHE A 466 30.90 12.91 -26.09
CA PHE A 466 31.32 11.66 -26.73
C PHE A 466 32.78 11.73 -27.25
N PRO A 467 33.19 12.75 -28.03
CA PRO A 467 34.56 12.80 -28.55
C PRO A 467 35.62 12.81 -27.44
N GLU A 468 35.35 13.53 -26.34
CA GLU A 468 36.24 13.62 -25.18
C GLU A 468 36.40 12.26 -24.48
N LEU A 469 35.31 11.51 -24.32
CA LEU A 469 35.37 10.15 -23.78
C LEU A 469 36.02 9.15 -24.75
N ALA A 470 35.76 9.29 -26.06
CA ALA A 470 36.33 8.44 -27.09
C ALA A 470 37.85 8.59 -27.18
N ALA A 471 38.38 9.80 -26.96
CA ALA A 471 39.81 10.09 -26.93
C ALA A 471 40.57 9.34 -25.82
N LEU A 472 39.87 8.88 -24.78
CA LEU A 472 40.46 8.08 -23.70
C LEU A 472 40.58 6.58 -24.05
N ASN A 473 40.02 6.15 -25.19
CA ASN A 473 40.03 4.76 -25.64
C ASN A 473 40.79 4.65 -26.98
N PRO A 474 41.80 3.76 -27.10
CA PRO A 474 42.53 3.54 -28.36
C PRO A 474 41.64 3.19 -29.56
N GLN A 475 40.49 2.55 -29.34
CA GLN A 475 39.54 2.17 -30.40
C GLN A 475 38.57 3.30 -30.80
N VAL A 476 38.68 4.47 -30.14
CA VAL A 476 37.82 5.64 -30.36
C VAL A 476 36.34 5.30 -30.21
N THR A 477 36.05 4.36 -29.30
CA THR A 477 34.71 3.86 -28.99
C THR A 477 34.34 4.15 -27.55
N VAL A 478 33.06 4.43 -27.29
CA VAL A 478 32.54 4.63 -25.93
C VAL A 478 31.40 3.65 -25.67
N HIS A 479 31.41 3.02 -24.49
CA HIS A 479 30.34 2.13 -24.07
C HIS A 479 29.11 2.94 -23.63
N ALA A 480 27.90 2.43 -23.90
CA ALA A 480 26.65 3.09 -23.55
C ALA A 480 26.52 3.41 -22.04
N LYS A 481 26.99 2.53 -21.14
CA LYS A 481 27.08 2.80 -19.69
C LYS A 481 27.94 4.03 -19.35
N THR A 482 29.09 4.18 -20.00
CA THR A 482 29.99 5.32 -19.76
C THR A 482 29.35 6.63 -20.19
N LEU A 483 28.65 6.63 -21.34
CA LEU A 483 27.85 7.78 -21.78
C LEU A 483 26.72 8.08 -20.78
N TYR A 484 26.02 7.05 -20.29
CA TYR A 484 24.97 7.19 -19.30
C TYR A 484 25.49 7.78 -17.97
N SER A 485 26.63 7.31 -17.46
CA SER A 485 27.24 7.85 -16.25
C SER A 485 27.68 9.31 -16.45
N ALA A 486 28.36 9.59 -17.56
CA ALA A 486 28.86 10.94 -17.88
C ALA A 486 27.73 11.95 -18.09
N ILE A 487 26.68 11.60 -18.85
CA ILE A 487 25.58 12.54 -19.12
C ILE A 487 24.86 12.93 -17.83
N ASN A 488 24.72 12.00 -16.88
CA ASN A 488 24.04 12.25 -15.60
C ASN A 488 24.83 13.20 -14.67
N MET A 489 26.07 13.57 -15.04
CA MET A 489 26.79 14.70 -14.44
C MET A 489 26.27 16.07 -14.93
N PHE A 490 25.56 16.13 -16.05
CA PHE A 490 25.16 17.37 -16.72
C PHE A 490 23.67 17.48 -17.00
N ARG A 491 22.95 16.36 -17.03
CA ARG A 491 21.50 16.31 -17.13
C ARG A 491 21.00 14.97 -16.59
N ARG A 492 20.03 15.00 -15.67
CA ARG A 492 19.38 13.77 -15.20
C ARG A 492 18.60 13.13 -16.35
N VAL A 493 19.01 11.93 -16.76
CA VAL A 493 18.41 11.19 -17.88
C VAL A 493 18.45 9.69 -17.58
N PRO A 494 17.32 8.95 -17.65
CA PRO A 494 17.31 7.50 -17.55
C PRO A 494 17.89 6.83 -18.81
N PRO A 495 18.27 5.54 -18.76
CA PRO A 495 18.93 4.87 -19.88
C PRO A 495 18.10 4.85 -21.17
N GLY A 496 16.78 4.64 -21.10
CA GLY A 496 15.90 4.51 -22.26
C GLY A 496 15.97 5.66 -23.27
N PRO A 497 15.68 6.92 -22.86
CA PRO A 497 15.81 8.09 -23.73
C PRO A 497 17.21 8.28 -24.31
N LEU A 498 18.26 8.00 -23.53
CA LEU A 498 19.64 8.09 -24.02
C LEU A 498 19.92 7.06 -25.11
N PHE A 499 19.54 5.81 -24.89
CA PHE A 499 19.74 4.73 -25.87
C PHE A 499 18.94 4.97 -27.14
N ALA A 500 17.69 5.44 -27.02
CA ALA A 500 16.88 5.83 -28.17
C ALA A 500 17.56 6.95 -28.98
N GLU A 501 18.15 7.94 -28.32
CA GLU A 501 18.85 9.04 -29.00
C GLU A 501 20.10 8.55 -29.74
N LEU A 502 20.86 7.62 -29.16
CA LEU A 502 22.00 6.98 -29.82
C LEU A 502 21.57 6.25 -31.10
N VAL A 503 20.45 5.52 -31.06
CA VAL A 503 19.93 4.80 -32.25
C VAL A 503 19.37 5.77 -33.29
N ARG A 504 18.69 6.84 -32.85
CA ARG A 504 17.99 7.78 -33.72
C ARG A 504 18.95 8.63 -34.57
N GLN A 505 20.11 8.98 -34.04
CA GLN A 505 21.02 9.93 -34.67
C GLN A 505 22.09 9.22 -35.51
N PRO A 506 22.18 9.49 -36.82
CA PRO A 506 23.16 8.86 -37.70
C PRO A 506 24.62 9.14 -37.33
N ALA A 507 24.91 10.14 -36.51
CA ALA A 507 26.26 10.43 -36.03
C ALA A 507 26.78 9.38 -35.03
N PHE A 508 25.90 8.67 -34.31
CA PHE A 508 26.31 7.61 -33.41
C PHE A 508 26.20 6.26 -34.13
N GLN A 509 27.33 5.57 -34.28
CA GLN A 509 27.44 4.31 -35.01
C GLN A 509 27.67 3.17 -34.01
N GLN A 510 26.79 2.16 -34.01
CA GLN A 510 26.95 1.00 -33.15
C GLN A 510 28.05 0.08 -33.69
N VAL A 511 29.01 -0.30 -32.83
CA VAL A 511 30.17 -1.14 -33.21
C VAL A 511 30.01 -2.59 -32.73
N GLY A 512 29.29 -2.81 -31.61
CA GLY A 512 29.08 -4.13 -31.00
C GLY A 512 29.19 -4.05 -29.48
N ASP A 513 28.62 -5.01 -28.73
CA ASP A 513 28.69 -5.08 -27.27
C ASP A 513 28.42 -3.75 -26.54
N HIS A 514 27.42 -3.01 -27.01
CA HIS A 514 27.03 -1.66 -26.55
C HIS A 514 28.09 -0.56 -26.70
N TYR A 515 29.16 -0.79 -27.46
CA TYR A 515 30.09 0.24 -27.88
C TYR A 515 29.59 0.99 -29.11
N TRP A 516 29.85 2.29 -29.10
CA TRP A 516 29.48 3.22 -30.15
C TRP A 516 30.71 4.00 -30.63
N GLN A 517 30.64 4.53 -31.84
CA GLN A 517 31.55 5.53 -32.40
C GLN A 517 30.76 6.81 -32.74
N PHE A 518 31.44 7.95 -32.78
CA PHE A 518 30.85 9.22 -33.19
C PHE A 518 31.50 9.71 -34.49
N ASP A 519 30.67 9.91 -35.51
CA ASP A 519 31.06 10.47 -36.80
C ASP A 519 30.55 11.93 -36.90
N SER A 520 31.47 12.87 -36.69
CA SER A 520 31.17 14.31 -36.73
C SER A 520 30.70 14.79 -38.10
N SER A 521 31.02 14.07 -39.19
CA SER A 521 30.56 14.41 -40.54
C SER A 521 29.06 14.17 -40.75
N ARG A 522 28.46 13.32 -39.91
CA ARG A 522 27.04 12.97 -39.93
C ARG A 522 26.22 13.72 -38.88
N TRP A 523 26.84 14.65 -38.17
CA TRP A 523 26.20 15.45 -37.14
C TRP A 523 25.46 16.65 -37.73
N ASN A 524 24.13 16.64 -37.61
CA ASN A 524 23.26 17.70 -38.12
C ASN A 524 22.53 18.43 -36.99
N GLY A 525 23.28 18.96 -36.02
CA GLY A 525 22.80 19.98 -35.06
C GLY A 525 22.01 19.48 -33.86
#